data_AF-A0A951U7H9-F1
#
_entry.id   AF-A0A951U7H9-F1
#
_cell.length_a   1.000
_cell.length_b   1.000
_cell.length_c   1.000
_cell.angle_alpha   90.00
_cell.angle_beta   90.00
_cell.angle_gamma   90.00
#
_symmetry.space_group_name_H-M   'P 1'
#
loop_
_entity.id
_entity.type
_entity.pdbx_description
1 polymer ?
#
loop_
_entity_poly.entity_id
_entity_poly.type
_entity_poly.pdbx_seq_one_letter_code
_entity_poly.pdbx_strand_id
1 'polypeptide(L)'
;MNNLSNRVPESFGSESEGGNQLWQYVQSLNPDTVAQLSKPDPQVVQVIERNIVGMLGTLPSEHFDVDITTSREHLGRLLASAMINGYFLHNAQQRMAFEKSLQVAAATNESGAKEQ
;
A
#
# COMPACT_ATOMS: atom_id res chain seq x y z
N MET A 1 23.83 34.82 -35.87
CA MET A 1 23.50 34.76 -34.43
C MET A 1 22.06 34.28 -34.32
N ASN A 2 21.82 32.98 -34.16
CA ASN A 2 20.46 32.45 -34.01
C ASN A 2 20.29 31.93 -32.58
N ASN A 3 19.54 32.72 -31.80
CA ASN A 3 19.19 32.46 -30.42
C ASN A 3 17.93 31.58 -30.42
N LEU A 4 18.09 30.25 -30.35
CA LEU A 4 16.96 29.33 -30.22
C LEU A 4 16.51 29.34 -28.76
N SER A 5 15.46 30.12 -28.52
CA SER A 5 14.71 30.17 -27.26
C SER A 5 14.35 28.76 -26.79
N ASN A 6 15.02 28.32 -25.73
CA ASN A 6 14.61 27.19 -24.92
C ASN A 6 13.39 27.62 -24.09
N ARG A 7 12.21 27.67 -24.73
CA ARG A 7 10.94 27.91 -24.03
C ARG A 7 10.62 26.66 -23.22
N VAL A 8 10.99 26.66 -21.95
CA VAL A 8 10.35 25.82 -20.93
C VAL A 8 8.90 26.35 -20.80
N PRO A 9 7.87 25.56 -21.10
CA PRO A 9 6.50 25.99 -20.84
C PRO A 9 6.28 26.04 -19.33
N GLU A 10 6.09 27.24 -18.79
CA GLU A 10 5.57 27.42 -17.44
C GLU A 10 4.14 26.86 -17.34
N SER A 11 3.84 26.24 -16.20
CA SER A 11 2.54 25.69 -15.75
C SER A 11 2.27 24.22 -16.08
N PHE A 12 2.80 23.33 -15.24
CA PHE A 12 2.19 22.03 -14.98
C PHE A 12 1.04 22.24 -13.98
N GLY A 13 -0.11 22.66 -14.48
CA GLY A 13 -1.27 23.01 -13.65
C GLY A 13 -2.58 22.56 -14.28
N SER A 14 -3.27 21.68 -13.54
CA SER A 14 -4.70 21.30 -13.58
C SER A 14 -5.24 20.55 -14.81
N GLU A 15 -5.76 19.36 -14.52
CA GLU A 15 -6.62 18.52 -15.35
C GLU A 15 -7.73 19.30 -16.07
N SER A 16 -7.72 19.30 -17.41
CA SER A 16 -8.94 19.38 -18.24
C SER A 16 -8.63 19.00 -19.70
N GLU A 17 -9.24 17.90 -20.15
CA GLU A 17 -9.57 17.52 -21.55
C GLU A 17 -8.51 17.48 -22.66
N GLY A 18 -7.25 17.82 -22.42
CA GLY A 18 -6.15 17.64 -23.38
C GLY A 18 -5.32 16.41 -23.05
N GLY A 19 -5.41 15.34 -23.86
CA GLY A 19 -4.70 14.08 -23.65
C GLY A 19 -3.25 14.27 -23.19
N ASN A 20 -2.84 13.50 -22.18
CA ASN A 20 -1.56 13.54 -21.45
C ASN A 20 -0.49 14.43 -22.12
N GLN A 21 -0.50 15.72 -21.78
CA GLN A 21 0.32 16.76 -22.43
C GLN A 21 1.82 16.51 -22.27
N LEU A 22 2.21 15.84 -21.16
CA LEU A 22 3.55 15.29 -20.96
C LEU A 22 3.88 14.23 -22.00
N TRP A 23 2.95 13.33 -22.29
CA TRP A 23 3.14 12.29 -23.28
C TRP A 23 3.28 12.86 -24.69
N GLN A 24 2.48 13.86 -25.06
CA GLN A 24 2.65 14.59 -26.32
C GLN A 24 4.00 15.30 -26.40
N TYR A 25 4.44 15.92 -25.30
CA TYR A 25 5.77 16.52 -25.22
C TYR A 25 6.88 15.49 -25.41
N VAL A 26 6.81 14.35 -24.71
CA VAL A 26 7.79 13.26 -24.84
C VAL A 26 7.84 12.73 -26.28
N GLN A 27 6.70 12.60 -26.97
CA GLN A 27 6.66 12.22 -28.38
C GLN A 27 7.28 13.26 -29.32
N SER A 28 7.23 14.54 -28.97
CA SER A 28 7.81 15.62 -29.78
C SER A 28 9.33 15.74 -29.65
N LEU A 29 9.95 15.04 -28.68
CA LEU A 29 11.39 15.08 -28.46
C LEU A 29 12.16 14.30 -29.53
N ASN A 30 13.36 14.78 -29.86
CA ASN A 30 14.30 14.02 -30.70
C ASN A 30 14.69 12.71 -29.98
N PRO A 31 14.75 11.56 -30.68
CA PRO A 31 15.24 10.29 -30.12
C PRO A 31 16.56 10.40 -29.34
N ASP A 32 17.50 11.28 -29.72
CA ASP A 32 18.75 11.48 -28.98
C ASP A 32 18.50 12.06 -27.57
N THR A 33 17.58 13.01 -27.46
CA THR A 33 17.18 13.63 -26.20
C THR A 33 16.44 12.60 -25.34
N VAL A 34 15.54 11.81 -25.92
CA VAL A 34 14.86 10.71 -25.21
C VAL A 34 15.87 9.70 -24.67
N ALA A 35 16.85 9.29 -25.49
CA ALA A 35 17.89 8.34 -25.08
C ALA A 35 18.78 8.87 -23.94
N GLN A 36 19.02 10.18 -23.89
CA GLN A 36 19.76 10.82 -22.80
C GLN A 36 18.92 10.93 -21.53
N LEU A 37 17.63 11.29 -21.62
CA LEU A 37 16.71 11.30 -20.47
C LEU A 37 16.43 9.89 -19.92
N SER A 38 16.43 8.86 -20.76
CA SER A 38 16.28 7.45 -20.36
C SER A 38 17.53 6.85 -19.71
N LYS A 39 18.62 7.62 -19.55
CA LYS A 39 19.85 7.21 -18.85
C LYS A 39 20.06 8.05 -17.59
N PRO A 40 19.24 7.83 -16.55
CA PRO A 40 19.44 8.50 -15.26
C PRO A 40 20.79 8.12 -14.64
N ASP A 41 21.33 9.03 -13.85
CA ASP A 41 22.49 8.74 -12.98
C ASP A 41 22.16 7.57 -12.03
N PRO A 42 23.10 6.66 -11.74
CA PRO A 42 22.87 5.53 -10.83
C PRO A 42 22.27 5.91 -9.47
N GLN A 43 22.61 7.09 -8.92
CA GLN A 43 22.02 7.56 -7.66
C GLN A 43 20.53 7.89 -7.80
N VAL A 44 20.13 8.45 -8.94
CA VAL A 44 18.74 8.77 -9.25
C VAL A 44 17.92 7.50 -9.44
N VAL A 45 18.49 6.46 -10.07
CA VAL A 45 17.84 5.14 -10.21
C VAL A 45 17.47 4.56 -8.84
N GLN A 46 18.40 4.57 -7.88
CA GLN A 46 18.13 4.05 -6.53
C GLN A 46 17.00 4.82 -5.82
N VAL A 47 16.94 6.14 -6.01
CA VAL A 47 15.85 6.98 -5.45
C VAL A 47 14.51 6.64 -6.11
N ILE A 48 14.49 6.44 -7.43
CA ILE A 48 13.28 6.04 -8.16
C ILE A 48 12.82 4.64 -7.72
N GLU A 49 13.71 3.66 -7.63
CA GLU A 49 13.40 2.31 -7.13
C GLU A 49 12.80 2.36 -5.73
N ARG A 50 13.41 3.13 -4.82
CA ARG A 50 12.89 3.29 -3.46
C ARG A 50 11.50 3.94 -3.43
N ASN A 51 11.26 4.94 -4.27
CA ASN A 51 9.93 5.56 -4.40
C ASN A 51 8.90 4.57 -4.95
N ILE A 52 9.24 3.80 -5.98
CA ILE A 52 8.36 2.77 -6.56
C ILE A 52 8.04 1.70 -5.53
N VAL A 53 9.02 1.19 -4.78
CA VAL A 53 8.79 0.22 -3.71
C VAL A 53 7.87 0.80 -2.62
N GLY A 54 8.03 2.06 -2.25
CA GLY A 54 7.13 2.75 -1.32
C GLY A 54 5.69 2.86 -1.85
N MET A 55 5.54 3.24 -3.12
CA MET A 55 4.23 3.31 -3.78
C MET A 55 3.57 1.93 -3.88
N LEU A 56 4.30 0.90 -4.30
CA LEU A 56 3.79 -0.47 -4.38
C LEU A 56 3.48 -1.07 -3.01
N GLY A 57 4.23 -0.70 -1.96
CA GLY A 57 3.96 -1.13 -0.58
C GLY A 57 2.69 -0.52 0.03
N THR A 58 2.12 0.52 -0.60
CA THR A 58 0.89 1.19 -0.16
C THR A 58 -0.26 1.02 -1.14
N LEU A 59 -0.10 0.10 -2.09
CA LEU A 59 -1.05 -0.08 -3.18
C LEU A 59 -2.35 -0.72 -2.66
N PRO A 60 -3.54 -0.16 -2.96
CA PRO A 60 -4.81 -0.76 -2.55
C PRO A 60 -5.01 -2.11 -3.22
N SER A 61 -5.20 -3.18 -2.45
CA SER A 61 -5.39 -4.53 -2.99
C SER A 61 -6.69 -4.69 -3.81
N GLU A 62 -7.62 -3.75 -3.74
CA GLU A 62 -8.89 -3.78 -4.46
C GLU A 62 -8.75 -3.43 -5.96
N HIS A 63 -7.66 -2.76 -6.34
CA HIS A 63 -7.45 -2.27 -7.72
C HIS A 63 -6.27 -2.93 -8.42
N PHE A 64 -5.55 -3.82 -7.75
CA PHE A 64 -4.32 -4.41 -8.23
C PHE A 64 -4.25 -5.87 -7.85
N ASP A 65 -3.86 -6.70 -8.82
CA ASP A 65 -3.49 -8.08 -8.54
C ASP A 65 -2.11 -8.11 -7.88
N VAL A 66 -1.97 -8.87 -6.79
CA VAL A 66 -0.76 -8.88 -5.96
C VAL A 66 -0.19 -10.29 -5.90
N ASP A 67 0.91 -10.49 -6.63
CA ASP A 67 1.71 -11.72 -6.56
C ASP A 67 2.85 -11.57 -5.55
N ILE A 68 2.93 -12.48 -4.58
CA ILE A 68 4.00 -12.53 -3.59
C ILE A 68 4.90 -13.73 -3.86
N THR A 69 6.17 -13.46 -4.23
CA THR A 69 7.20 -14.51 -4.37
C THR A 69 8.08 -14.54 -3.13
N THR A 70 8.26 -15.71 -2.52
CA THR A 70 9.07 -15.90 -1.31
C THR A 70 9.75 -17.26 -1.29
N SER A 71 10.75 -17.44 -0.43
CA SER A 71 11.42 -18.73 -0.23
C SER A 71 10.60 -19.66 0.67
N ARG A 72 10.88 -20.96 0.60
CA ARG A 72 10.23 -21.98 1.46
C ARG A 72 10.43 -21.66 2.95
N GLU A 73 11.61 -21.17 3.32
CA GLU A 73 11.99 -20.86 4.69
C GLU A 73 11.22 -19.65 5.22
N HIS A 74 11.14 -18.57 4.44
CA HIS A 74 10.39 -17.37 4.81
C HIS A 74 8.88 -17.66 4.88
N LEU A 75 8.35 -18.42 3.92
CA LEU A 75 6.96 -18.87 3.95
C LEU A 75 6.67 -19.71 5.20
N GLY A 76 7.55 -20.66 5.53
CA GLY A 76 7.39 -21.49 6.73
C GLY A 76 7.33 -20.68 8.02
N ARG A 77 8.18 -19.65 8.15
CA ARG A 77 8.15 -18.73 9.31
C ARG A 77 6.85 -17.93 9.38
N LEU A 78 6.36 -17.44 8.23
CA LEU A 78 5.10 -16.71 8.16
C LEU A 78 3.92 -17.59 8.61
N LEU A 79 3.85 -18.83 8.12
CA LEU A 79 2.81 -19.79 8.49
C LEU A 79 2.86 -20.15 9.97
N ALA A 80 4.06 -20.37 10.53
CA ALA A 80 4.22 -20.62 11.95
C ALA A 80 3.73 -19.43 12.81
N SER A 81 4.07 -18.20 12.43
CA SER A 81 3.58 -17.00 13.10
C SER A 81 2.05 -16.86 13.01
N ALA A 82 1.48 -17.09 11.82
CA ALA A 82 0.03 -17.05 11.63
C ALA A 82 -0.70 -18.11 12.47
N MET A 83 -0.14 -19.31 12.59
CA MET A 83 -0.69 -20.39 13.41
C MET A 83 -0.72 -20.02 14.90
N ILE A 84 0.39 -19.46 15.40
CA ILE A 84 0.48 -18.99 16.79
C ILE A 84 -0.54 -17.87 17.05
N ASN A 85 -0.65 -16.91 16.13
CA ASN A 85 -1.65 -15.84 16.23
C ASN A 85 -3.09 -16.39 16.23
N GLY A 86 -3.37 -17.39 15.39
CA GLY A 86 -4.67 -18.07 15.37
C GLY A 86 -5.02 -18.73 16.70
N TYR A 87 -4.06 -19.42 17.31
CA TYR A 87 -4.24 -20.00 18.64
C TYR A 87 -4.50 -18.94 19.72
N PHE A 88 -3.75 -17.83 19.71
CA PHE A 88 -3.97 -16.72 20.64
C PHE A 88 -5.35 -16.07 20.48
N LEU A 89 -5.78 -15.83 19.24
CA LEU A 89 -7.10 -15.28 18.96
C LEU A 89 -8.23 -16.21 19.42
N HIS A 90 -8.07 -17.52 19.21
CA HIS A 90 -9.04 -18.50 19.68
C HIS A 90 -9.16 -18.51 21.21
N ASN A 91 -8.02 -18.51 21.91
CA ASN A 91 -8.02 -18.44 23.37
C ASN A 91 -8.64 -17.14 23.89
N ALA A 92 -8.36 -16.01 23.23
CA ALA A 92 -8.99 -14.72 23.56
C ALA A 92 -10.52 -14.78 23.36
N GLN A 93 -10.98 -15.43 22.28
CA GLN A 93 -12.40 -15.64 22.03
C GLN A 93 -13.05 -16.51 23.12
N GLN A 94 -12.42 -17.62 23.53
CA GLN A 94 -12.93 -18.47 24.60
C GLN A 94 -13.05 -17.71 25.92
N ARG A 95 -12.03 -16.93 26.26
CA ARG A 95 -12.03 -16.09 27.46
C ARG A 95 -13.15 -15.05 27.43
N MET A 96 -13.32 -14.34 26.31
CA MET A 96 -14.41 -13.38 26.16
C MET A 96 -15.79 -14.04 26.27
N ALA A 97 -15.97 -15.23 25.68
CA ALA A 97 -17.23 -15.98 25.77
C ALA A 97 -17.54 -16.40 27.22
N PHE A 98 -16.53 -16.84 27.96
CA PHE A 98 -16.67 -17.19 29.38
C PHE A 98 -16.98 -15.96 30.26
N GLU A 99 -16.29 -14.84 30.04
CA GLU A 99 -16.56 -13.60 30.78
C GLU A 99 -17.99 -13.10 30.52
N LYS A 100 -18.47 -13.23 29.28
CA LYS A 100 -19.86 -12.88 28.92
C LYS A 100 -20.89 -13.78 29.62
N SER A 101 -20.64 -15.09 29.72
CA SER A 101 -21.57 -15.99 30.42
C SER A 101 -21.62 -15.71 31.93
N LEU A 102 -20.48 -15.39 32.55
CA LEU A 102 -20.43 -14.96 33.95
C LEU A 102 -21.20 -13.65 34.19
N GLN A 103 -21.08 -12.66 33.30
CA GLN A 103 -21.83 -11.40 33.42
C GLN A 103 -23.35 -11.63 33.33
N VAL A 104 -23.80 -12.49 32.41
CA VAL A 104 -25.22 -12.87 32.30
C VAL A 104 -25.70 -13.57 33.58
N ALA A 105 -24.89 -14.48 34.14
CA ALA A 105 -25.22 -15.15 35.39
C ALA A 105 -25.30 -14.16 36.58
N ALA A 106 -24.38 -13.20 36.67
CA ALA A 106 -24.40 -12.15 37.69
C ALA A 106 -25.66 -11.27 37.58
N ALA A 107 -26.00 -10.82 36.37
CA ALA A 107 -27.19 -9.98 36.13
C ALA A 107 -28.51 -10.71 36.46
N THR A 108 -28.57 -12.03 36.24
CA THR A 108 -29.74 -12.84 36.58
C THR A 108 -29.95 -12.93 38.10
N ASN A 109 -28.86 -13.05 38.87
CA ASN A 109 -28.93 -13.14 40.33
C ASN A 109 -29.36 -11.82 41.00
N GLU A 110 -29.01 -10.66 40.42
CA GLU A 110 -29.43 -9.35 40.96
C GLU A 110 -30.92 -9.04 40.74
N SER A 111 -31.55 -9.59 39.70
CA SER A 111 -33.01 -9.45 39.51
C SER A 111 -33.81 -10.28 40.52
N GLY A 112 -33.37 -11.50 40.82
CA GLY A 112 -34.06 -12.37 41.79
C GLY A 112 -33.97 -11.89 43.24
N ALA A 113 -33.02 -11.01 43.56
CA ALA A 113 -32.86 -10.43 44.91
C ALA A 113 -33.74 -9.20 45.16
N LYS A 114 -34.37 -8.61 44.14
CA LYS A 114 -35.23 -7.42 44.27
C LYS A 114 -36.74 -7.73 44.35
N GLU A 115 -37.13 -9.00 44.22
CA GLU A 115 -38.53 -9.45 44.30
C GLU A 115 -38.88 -10.15 45.64
N GLN A 116 -38.05 -10.01 46.68
CA GLN A 116 -38.37 -10.44 48.06
C GLN A 116 -38.44 -9.26 49.02
#